data_AF-J9FRG8-F1
#
_entry.id   AF-J9FRG8-F1
#
_cell.length_a   1.000
_cell.length_b   1.000
_cell.length_c   1.000
_cell.angle_alpha   90.00
_cell.angle_beta   90.00
_cell.angle_gamma   90.00
#
_symmetry.space_group_name_H-M   'P 1'
#
loop_
_entity.id
_entity.type
_entity.pdbx_description
1 polymer ?
#
loop_
_entity_poly.entity_id
_entity_poly.type
_entity_poly.pdbx_seq_one_letter_code
_entity_poly.pdbx_strand_id
1 'polypeptide(L)'
;VFRTYLETGDPFLCYGCGACKEVCPEQAIQMVKDEEGFLYPQVEEALCKNCGACKKACIEKTDAYKNREEAPEVYLAYAKEKEVSMHSTGGGVLAEAVKSICESGGAAAGIAFKKNWNVAYDLTEKAEEYKKV
;
A
#
# COMPACT_ATOMS: atom_id res chain seq x y z
N VAL A 1 19.64 13.36 -0.86
CA VAL A 1 19.24 13.82 0.49
C VAL A 1 17.83 13.35 0.73
N PHE A 2 17.60 12.42 1.67
CA PHE A 2 16.27 11.90 1.95
C PHE A 2 15.41 12.99 2.59
N ARG A 3 14.31 13.33 1.95
CA ARG A 3 13.31 14.26 2.47
C ARG A 3 12.00 13.50 2.69
N THR A 4 11.28 13.86 3.73
CA THR A 4 9.94 13.32 4.03
C THR A 4 8.87 14.30 3.58
N TYR A 5 7.61 13.85 3.49
CA TYR A 5 6.46 14.74 3.31
C TYR A 5 6.45 15.93 4.29
N LEU A 6 6.81 15.71 5.56
CA LEU A 6 6.88 16.79 6.57
C LEU A 6 7.96 17.86 6.26
N GLU A 7 8.88 17.58 5.34
CA GLU A 7 9.94 18.49 4.93
C GLU A 7 9.68 19.14 3.57
N THR A 8 8.84 18.54 2.71
CA THR A 8 8.64 18.99 1.31
C THR A 8 7.19 19.30 0.95
N GLY A 9 6.23 18.75 1.68
CA GLY A 9 4.83 18.71 1.29
C GLY A 9 4.54 17.81 0.08
N ASP A 10 5.52 17.03 -0.39
CA ASP A 10 5.37 16.18 -1.58
C ASP A 10 4.55 14.92 -1.23
N PRO A 11 3.32 14.77 -1.76
CA PRO A 11 2.45 13.64 -1.42
C PRO A 11 3.04 12.29 -1.83
N PHE A 12 3.93 12.24 -2.83
CA PHE A 12 4.60 11.00 -3.24
C PHE A 12 5.59 10.46 -2.19
N LEU A 13 5.94 11.26 -1.19
CA LEU A 13 6.80 10.88 -0.06
C LEU A 13 6.01 10.49 1.19
N CYS A 14 4.69 10.30 1.08
CA CYS A 14 3.82 9.87 2.17
C CYS A 14 2.93 8.70 1.77
N TYR A 15 2.91 7.65 2.60
CA TYR A 15 2.04 6.48 2.41
C TYR A 15 0.83 6.47 3.36
N GLY A 16 0.59 7.56 4.08
CA GLY A 16 -0.53 7.67 5.04
C GLY A 16 -0.49 6.68 6.21
N CYS A 17 0.65 6.03 6.48
CA CYS A 17 0.75 4.94 7.46
C CYS A 17 0.54 5.35 8.93
N GLY A 18 0.57 6.64 9.25
CA GLY A 18 0.34 7.15 10.60
C GLY A 18 1.50 6.96 11.59
N ALA A 19 2.60 6.32 11.20
CA ALA A 19 3.73 6.05 12.11
C ALA A 19 4.28 7.33 12.78
N CYS A 20 4.37 8.43 12.04
CA CYS A 20 4.83 9.72 12.56
C CYS A 20 3.94 10.28 13.68
N LYS A 21 2.62 10.08 13.59
CA LYS A 21 1.65 10.44 14.64
C LYS A 21 1.86 9.59 15.88
N GLU A 22 1.93 8.27 15.71
CA GLU A 22 2.01 7.33 16.83
C GLU A 22 3.31 7.47 17.64
N VAL A 23 4.44 7.80 16.99
CA VAL A 23 5.72 7.98 17.70
C VAL A 23 5.91 9.38 18.29
N CYS A 24 4.99 10.32 18.06
CA CYS A 24 5.15 11.69 18.51
C CYS A 24 4.84 11.81 20.02
N PRO A 25 5.83 12.09 20.89
CA PRO A 25 5.62 12.10 22.34
C PRO A 25 4.71 13.25 22.81
N GLU A 26 4.67 14.34 22.03
CA GLU A 26 3.83 15.51 22.33
C GLU A 26 2.45 15.44 21.67
N GLN A 27 2.15 14.35 20.96
CA GLN A 27 0.93 14.20 20.15
C GLN A 27 0.68 15.37 19.18
N ALA A 28 1.76 16.02 18.75
CA ALA A 28 1.74 17.22 17.92
C ALA A 28 1.40 16.96 16.44
N ILE A 29 1.00 15.74 16.07
CA ILE A 29 0.76 15.36 14.67
C ILE A 29 -0.63 14.75 14.54
N GLN A 30 -1.44 15.32 13.65
CA GLN A 30 -2.74 14.78 13.25
C GLN A 30 -2.66 14.24 11.82
N MET A 31 -3.44 13.19 11.53
CA MET A 31 -3.58 12.69 10.15
C MET A 31 -4.85 13.29 9.56
N VAL A 32 -4.69 14.13 8.55
CA VAL A 32 -5.77 14.90 7.92
C VAL A 32 -5.99 14.40 6.50
N LYS A 33 -7.26 14.26 6.10
CA LYS A 33 -7.61 13.85 4.74
C LYS A 33 -7.49 15.03 3.79
N ASP A 34 -6.96 14.78 2.60
CA ASP A 34 -7.11 15.69 1.46
C ASP A 34 -8.48 15.55 0.79
N GLU A 35 -8.67 16.24 -0.34
CA GLU A 35 -9.91 16.22 -1.13
C GLU A 35 -10.22 14.83 -1.73
N GLU A 36 -9.19 14.01 -1.95
CA GLU A 36 -9.30 12.64 -2.47
C GLU A 36 -9.45 11.59 -1.34
N GLY A 37 -9.33 12.02 -0.07
CA GLY A 37 -9.47 11.18 1.11
C GLY A 37 -8.18 10.54 1.62
N PHE A 38 -7.03 10.83 1.00
CA PHE A 38 -5.72 10.36 1.44
C PHE A 38 -5.28 11.08 2.71
N LEU A 39 -4.69 10.34 3.65
CA LEU A 39 -4.27 10.85 4.95
C LEU A 39 -2.84 11.36 4.93
N TYR A 40 -2.63 12.61 5.33
CA TYR A 40 -1.31 13.23 5.47
C TYR A 40 -1.09 13.81 6.87
N PRO A 41 0.16 13.78 7.39
CA PRO A 41 0.46 14.31 8.70
C PRO A 41 0.50 15.85 8.68
N GLN A 42 -0.28 16.49 9.54
CA GLN A 42 -0.22 17.92 9.84
C GLN A 42 0.38 18.12 11.23
N VAL A 43 1.38 19.00 11.33
CA VAL A 43 2.05 19.31 12.59
C VAL A 43 1.39 20.51 13.25
N GLU A 44 1.02 20.36 14.53
CA GLU A 44 0.67 21.47 15.41
C GLU A 44 1.96 22.06 16.00
N GLU A 45 2.44 23.14 15.38
CA GLU A 45 3.73 23.76 15.73
C GLU A 45 3.78 24.23 17.19
N ALA A 46 2.64 24.59 17.79
CA ALA A 46 2.57 25.00 19.19
C ALA A 46 2.93 23.86 20.17
N LEU A 47 2.76 22.60 19.76
CA LEU A 47 3.07 21.41 20.56
C LEU A 47 4.41 20.77 20.15
N CYS A 48 4.91 21.07 18.95
CA CYS A 48 6.10 20.43 18.41
C CYS A 48 7.37 20.93 19.10
N LYS A 49 8.05 20.04 19.85
CA LYS A 49 9.37 20.33 20.42
C LYS A 49 10.56 20.01 19.51
N ASN A 50 10.33 19.77 18.21
CA ASN A 50 11.37 19.47 17.23
C ASN A 50 12.29 18.27 17.57
N CYS A 51 11.76 17.24 18.24
CA CYS A 51 12.56 16.08 18.67
C CYS A 51 13.00 15.13 17.53
N GLY A 52 12.37 15.21 16.35
CA GLY A 52 12.72 14.40 15.17
C GLY A 52 12.25 12.93 15.19
N ALA A 53 11.49 12.50 16.20
CA ALA A 53 10.97 11.13 16.31
C ALA A 53 10.17 10.69 15.06
N CYS A 54 9.33 11.59 14.53
CA CYS A 54 8.55 11.38 13.31
C CYS A 54 9.43 11.08 12.08
N LYS A 55 10.57 11.76 11.95
CA LYS A 55 11.52 11.56 10.85
C LYS A 55 12.22 10.20 10.95
N LYS A 56 12.55 9.77 12.16
CA LYS A 56 13.23 8.49 12.42
C LYS A 56 12.32 7.28 12.15
N ALA A 57 11.02 7.41 12.42
CA ALA A 57 10.05 6.36 12.17
C ALA A 57 9.54 6.29 10.71
N CYS A 58 9.91 7.25 9.86
CA CYS A 58 9.42 7.32 8.49
C CYS A 58 10.09 6.25 7.61
N ILE A 59 9.27 5.39 6.99
CA ILE A 59 9.76 4.30 6.12
C ILE A 59 10.52 4.82 4.89
N GLU A 60 10.17 6.00 4.40
CA GLU A 60 10.87 6.67 3.29
C GLU A 60 12.35 6.95 3.60
N LYS A 61 12.71 7.10 4.88
CA LYS A 61 14.11 7.23 5.32
C LYS A 61 14.81 5.90 5.59
N THR A 62 14.13 4.77 5.47
CA THR A 62 14.75 3.48 5.77
C THR A 62 15.64 3.03 4.61
N ASP A 63 16.93 2.78 4.88
CA ASP A 63 17.93 2.34 3.90
C ASP A 63 17.80 0.85 3.48
N ALA A 64 16.67 0.20 3.76
CA ALA A 64 16.49 -1.25 3.61
C ALA A 64 16.78 -1.79 2.19
N TYR A 65 16.74 -0.92 1.17
CA TYR A 65 16.94 -1.29 -0.23
C TYR A 65 18.24 -0.78 -0.86
N LYS A 66 19.11 -0.08 -0.11
CA LYS A 66 20.29 0.61 -0.66
C LYS A 66 21.59 -0.19 -0.66
N ASN A 67 21.59 -1.39 -0.10
CA ASN A 67 22.77 -2.26 -0.04
C ASN A 67 22.87 -3.26 -1.20
N ARG A 68 22.24 -3.00 -2.35
CA ARG A 68 22.50 -3.80 -3.55
C ARG A 68 23.46 -3.02 -4.45
N GLU A 69 24.70 -3.48 -4.53
CA GLU A 69 25.71 -2.93 -5.45
C GLU A 69 25.30 -3.12 -6.92
N GLU A 70 24.46 -4.14 -7.19
CA GLU A 70 23.93 -4.47 -8.50
C GLU A 70 22.40 -4.36 -8.50
N ALA A 71 21.84 -3.79 -9.58
CA ALA A 71 20.39 -3.79 -9.78
C ALA A 71 19.88 -5.25 -9.82
N PRO A 72 18.79 -5.59 -9.11
CA PRO A 72 18.25 -6.95 -9.17
C PRO A 72 17.79 -7.26 -10.60
N GLU A 73 17.93 -8.52 -11.01
CA GLU A 73 17.20 -9.01 -12.19
C GLU A 73 15.70 -8.88 -11.91
N VAL A 74 14.99 -8.21 -12.82
CA VAL A 74 13.55 -7.94 -12.71
C VAL A 74 12.78 -8.65 -13.80
N TYR A 75 11.65 -9.25 -13.43
CA TYR A 75 10.73 -9.90 -14.34
C TYR A 75 9.39 -9.18 -14.30
N LEU A 76 8.78 -9.01 -15.48
CA LEU A 76 7.43 -8.49 -15.62
C LEU A 76 6.53 -9.59 -16.18
N ALA A 77 5.39 -9.81 -15.55
CA ALA A 77 4.38 -10.75 -16.00
C ALA A 77 3.02 -10.06 -16.07
N TYR A 78 2.19 -10.51 -17.00
CA TYR A 78 0.79 -10.13 -17.15
C TYR A 78 0.02 -11.27 -17.82
N ALA A 79 -1.29 -11.31 -17.60
CA ALA A 79 -2.19 -12.29 -18.18
C ALA A 79 -2.17 -12.19 -19.72
N LYS A 80 -2.14 -13.35 -20.39
CA LYS A 80 -2.19 -13.40 -21.86
C LYS A 80 -3.54 -12.93 -22.39
N GLU A 81 -4.62 -13.22 -21.66
CA GLU A 81 -5.95 -12.78 -22.01
C GLU A 81 -6.10 -11.28 -21.76
N LYS A 82 -6.36 -10.52 -22.83
CA LYS A 82 -6.36 -9.06 -22.79
C LYS A 82 -7.40 -8.51 -21.82
N GLU A 83 -8.58 -9.11 -21.77
CA GLU A 83 -9.64 -8.70 -20.83
C GLU A 83 -9.20 -8.86 -19.38
N VAL A 84 -8.55 -9.98 -19.04
CA VAL A 84 -8.01 -10.24 -17.70
C VAL A 84 -6.92 -9.24 -17.34
N SER A 85 -5.98 -8.98 -18.27
CA SER A 85 -4.87 -8.03 -18.03
C SER A 85 -5.36 -6.60 -17.85
N MET A 86 -6.24 -6.12 -18.74
CA MET A 86 -6.79 -4.75 -18.71
C MET A 86 -7.66 -4.52 -17.47
N HIS A 87 -8.42 -5.53 -17.07
CA HIS A 87 -9.32 -5.44 -15.93
C HIS A 87 -8.72 -6.08 -14.67
N SER A 88 -7.40 -6.09 -14.47
CA SER A 88 -6.79 -6.55 -13.22
C SER A 88 -5.73 -5.58 -12.69
N THR A 89 -5.71 -5.37 -11.36
CA THR A 89 -4.59 -4.68 -10.71
C THR A 89 -3.35 -5.56 -10.84
N GLY A 90 -2.23 -5.00 -11.33
CA GLY A 90 -1.00 -5.77 -11.57
C GLY A 90 -1.04 -6.66 -12.82
N GLY A 91 -1.84 -6.32 -13.83
CA GLY A 91 -1.81 -6.97 -15.15
C GLY A 91 -2.37 -8.38 -15.19
N GLY A 92 -3.11 -8.82 -14.16
CA GLY A 92 -3.83 -10.11 -14.18
C GLY A 92 -3.04 -11.31 -13.67
N VAL A 93 -1.82 -11.11 -13.17
CA VAL A 93 -0.99 -12.20 -12.65
C VAL A 93 -1.67 -12.95 -11.50
N LEU A 94 -2.30 -12.23 -10.56
CA LEU A 94 -3.03 -12.85 -9.46
C LEU A 94 -4.23 -13.68 -9.96
N ALA A 95 -4.96 -13.20 -10.97
CA ALA A 95 -6.09 -13.91 -11.54
C ALA A 95 -5.65 -15.26 -12.14
N GLU A 96 -4.54 -15.26 -12.90
CA GLU A 96 -3.95 -16.49 -13.46
C GLU A 96 -3.45 -17.43 -12.36
N ALA A 97 -2.88 -16.89 -11.28
CA ALA A 97 -2.44 -17.69 -10.15
C ALA A 97 -3.63 -18.36 -9.43
N VAL A 98 -4.69 -17.61 -9.14
CA VAL A 98 -5.92 -18.14 -8.53
C VAL A 98 -6.54 -19.22 -9.40
N LYS A 99 -6.60 -19.00 -10.71
CA LYS A 99 -7.09 -19.99 -11.67
C LYS A 99 -6.29 -21.29 -11.59
N SER A 100 -4.97 -21.21 -11.66
CA SER A 100 -4.09 -22.40 -11.59
C SER A 100 -4.22 -23.15 -10.25
N ILE A 101 -4.37 -22.44 -9.14
CA ILE A 101 -4.58 -23.03 -7.81
C ILE A 101 -5.92 -23.79 -7.75
N CYS A 102 -7.01 -23.17 -8.22
CA CYS A 102 -8.34 -23.80 -8.21
C CYS A 102 -8.39 -25.02 -9.14
N GLU A 103 -7.80 -24.94 -10.33
CA GLU A 103 -7.69 -26.07 -11.27
C GLU A 103 -6.90 -27.25 -10.70
N SER A 104 -6.00 -26.99 -9.74
CA SER A 104 -5.24 -28.01 -9.02
C SER A 104 -5.99 -28.58 -7.80
N GLY A 105 -7.26 -28.22 -7.60
CA GLY A 105 -8.07 -28.61 -6.44
C GLY A 105 -7.77 -27.82 -5.17
N GLY A 106 -7.08 -26.68 -5.28
CA GLY A 106 -6.83 -25.76 -4.18
C GLY A 106 -7.93 -24.70 -4.03
N ALA A 107 -7.73 -23.78 -3.08
CA ALA A 107 -8.62 -22.66 -2.82
C ALA A 107 -7.81 -21.35 -2.69
N ALA A 108 -8.43 -20.22 -3.02
CA ALA A 108 -7.87 -18.89 -2.84
C ALA A 108 -8.71 -18.08 -1.86
N ALA A 109 -8.06 -17.52 -0.84
CA ALA A 109 -8.68 -16.58 0.09
C ALA A 109 -8.35 -15.14 -0.30
N GLY A 110 -9.35 -14.27 -0.27
CA GLY A 110 -9.22 -12.88 -0.68
C GLY A 110 -10.07 -11.93 0.15
N ILE A 111 -10.02 -10.65 -0.21
CA ILE A 111 -10.80 -9.59 0.41
C ILE A 111 -11.63 -8.92 -0.68
N ALA A 112 -12.92 -8.76 -0.44
CA ALA A 112 -13.86 -8.12 -1.33
C ALA A 112 -14.66 -7.01 -0.64
N PHE A 113 -15.02 -5.98 -1.41
CA PHE A 113 -15.99 -4.99 -0.97
C PHE A 113 -17.41 -5.51 -1.22
N LYS A 114 -18.23 -5.49 -0.17
CA LYS A 114 -19.68 -5.68 -0.30
C LYS A 114 -20.30 -4.46 -0.98
N LYS A 115 -21.55 -4.58 -1.43
CA LYS A 115 -22.32 -3.47 -2.05
C LYS A 115 -22.38 -2.19 -1.21
N ASN A 116 -22.23 -2.31 0.11
CA ASN A 116 -22.23 -1.18 1.04
C ASN A 116 -20.81 -0.70 1.41
N TRP A 117 -19.78 -1.07 0.62
CA TRP A 117 -18.37 -0.75 0.86
C TRP A 117 -17.76 -1.33 2.14
N ASN A 118 -18.46 -2.24 2.82
CA ASN A 118 -17.85 -2.98 3.91
C ASN A 118 -16.90 -4.04 3.35
N VAL A 119 -15.76 -4.20 4.02
CA VAL A 119 -14.76 -5.23 3.73
C VAL A 119 -15.29 -6.60 4.15
N ALA A 120 -15.10 -7.61 3.30
CA ALA A 120 -15.41 -9.00 3.56
C ALA A 120 -14.24 -9.88 3.17
N TYR A 121 -13.96 -10.89 3.99
CA TYR A 121 -13.08 -11.98 3.59
C TYR A 121 -13.92 -13.01 2.81
N ASP A 122 -13.34 -13.54 1.75
CA ASP A 122 -13.98 -14.53 0.90
C ASP A 122 -13.02 -15.66 0.55
N LEU A 123 -13.55 -16.83 0.26
CA LEU A 123 -12.81 -18.02 -0.14
C LEU A 123 -13.46 -18.61 -1.38
N THR A 124 -12.66 -18.86 -2.42
CA THR A 124 -13.14 -19.55 -3.62
C THR A 124 -12.31 -20.79 -3.93
N GLU A 125 -12.99 -21.85 -4.30
CA GLU A 125 -12.41 -23.07 -4.90
C GLU A 125 -12.62 -23.09 -6.43
N LYS A 126 -13.28 -22.05 -6.98
CA LYS A 126 -13.63 -21.93 -8.40
C LYS A 126 -13.07 -20.64 -8.98
N ALA A 127 -12.28 -20.79 -10.05
CA ALA A 127 -11.63 -19.66 -10.71
C ALA A 127 -12.63 -18.61 -11.21
N GLU A 128 -13.83 -19.04 -11.62
CA GLU A 128 -14.87 -18.16 -12.19
C GLU A 128 -15.57 -17.29 -11.12
N GLU A 129 -15.49 -17.70 -9.86
CA GLU A 129 -16.03 -16.96 -8.72
C GLU A 129 -15.05 -15.85 -8.27
N TYR A 130 -13.77 -15.95 -8.66
CA TYR A 130 -12.82 -14.85 -8.53
C TYR A 130 -13.20 -13.74 -9.52
N LYS A 131 -14.04 -12.82 -9.04
CA LYS A 131 -14.41 -11.61 -9.75
C LYS A 131 -13.71 -10.46 -9.06
N LYS A 132 -13.13 -9.58 -9.88
CA LYS A 132 -12.39 -8.42 -9.43
C LYS A 132 -13.16 -7.66 -8.34
N VAL A 133 -12.39 -7.20 -7.36
CA VAL A 133 -12.79 -6.19 -6.37
C VAL A 133 -12.20 -4.87 -6.81
#